data_AF-A0A972JWX1-F1
#
_entry.id   AF-A0A972JWX1-F1
#
_cell.length_a   1.000
_cell.length_b   1.000
_cell.length_c   1.000
_cell.angle_alpha   90.00
_cell.angle_beta   90.00
_cell.angle_gamma   90.00
#
_symmetry.space_group_name_H-M   'P 1'
#
loop_
_entity.id
_entity.type
_entity.pdbx_description
1 polymer ?
#
loop_
_entity_poly.entity_id
_entity_poly.type
_entity_poly.pdbx_seq_one_letter_code
_entity_poly.pdbx_strand_id
1 'polypeptide(L)'
;MRTRNLMLHIIAFVMLGSLTLASCNNANTVISKQPLTLTEWTNNGSFTPVILWPEPDNSTIWFAPQYTNDDNPYVEFYYSEPFIMEGVEPFMYVLYQGDSTLPVGERFLTDYEAGRSDVTITKDQMTINGERVPLEIRTSTRHRDSGVAVFEVSGTHIAYNWRHMDQDSALETFSEHMVLVGPEDTDIITAFDQVLANLQQ
;
A
#
# COMPACT_ATOMS: atom_id res chain seq x y z
N MET A 1 -56.81 -2.72 75.83
CA MET A 1 -55.65 -1.86 76.15
C MET A 1 -54.69 -1.92 74.96
N ARG A 2 -54.66 -0.88 74.13
CA ARG A 2 -53.69 0.23 74.16
C ARG A 2 -52.28 -0.19 73.71
N THR A 3 -51.98 0.15 72.44
CA THR A 3 -50.75 0.80 71.94
C THR A 3 -49.39 0.19 72.26
N ARG A 4 -48.54 -0.10 71.25
CA ARG A 4 -47.63 0.88 70.60
C ARG A 4 -46.73 0.20 69.55
N ASN A 5 -46.42 0.98 68.51
CA ASN A 5 -45.46 0.73 67.45
C ASN A 5 -44.02 0.48 67.96
N LEU A 6 -43.24 -0.32 67.24
CA LEU A 6 -41.86 0.03 66.96
C LEU A 6 -41.45 -0.43 65.55
N MET A 7 -40.94 0.55 64.83
CA MET A 7 -40.46 0.59 63.45
C MET A 7 -39.05 -0.03 63.42
N LEU A 8 -38.79 -1.01 62.54
CA LEU A 8 -37.43 -1.45 62.24
C LEU A 8 -37.16 -1.28 60.75
N HIS A 9 -36.18 -0.41 60.45
CA HIS A 9 -35.68 -0.14 59.12
C HIS A 9 -34.85 -1.32 58.63
N ILE A 10 -35.19 -1.92 57.50
CA ILE A 10 -34.27 -2.75 56.71
C ILE A 10 -33.82 -1.89 55.53
N ILE A 11 -32.59 -1.39 55.61
CA ILE A 11 -31.88 -0.79 54.49
C ILE A 11 -31.38 -1.94 53.63
N ALA A 12 -31.96 -2.11 52.44
CA ALA A 12 -31.41 -2.97 51.40
C ALA A 12 -30.28 -2.23 50.68
N PHE A 13 -29.04 -2.62 50.94
CA PHE A 13 -27.88 -2.20 50.16
C PHE A 13 -27.86 -3.04 48.87
N VAL A 14 -28.34 -2.47 47.76
CA VAL A 14 -28.10 -3.04 46.43
C VAL A 14 -26.68 -2.63 46.04
N MET A 15 -25.76 -3.58 46.12
CA MET A 15 -24.44 -3.47 45.49
C MET A 15 -24.62 -3.46 43.96
N LEU A 16 -24.80 -2.28 43.37
CA LEU A 16 -24.49 -2.07 41.96
C LEU A 16 -22.97 -2.12 41.80
N GLY A 17 -22.45 -3.32 41.62
CA GLY A 17 -21.14 -3.51 41.01
C GLY A 17 -21.23 -3.14 39.54
N SER A 18 -20.98 -1.86 39.22
CA SER A 18 -20.73 -1.43 37.86
C SER A 18 -19.44 -2.09 37.38
N LEU A 19 -19.57 -3.26 36.75
CA LEU A 19 -18.55 -3.77 35.84
C LEU A 19 -18.41 -2.73 34.72
N THR A 20 -17.41 -1.86 34.85
CA THR A 20 -16.89 -1.10 33.71
C THR A 20 -16.33 -2.13 32.73
N LEU A 21 -17.18 -2.55 31.78
CA LEU A 21 -16.71 -3.08 30.52
C LEU A 21 -15.86 -1.97 29.90
N ALA A 22 -14.55 -2.13 29.99
CA ALA A 22 -13.64 -1.42 29.11
C ALA A 22 -14.11 -1.77 27.69
N SER A 23 -14.78 -0.81 27.05
CA SER A 23 -15.04 -0.86 25.62
C SER A 23 -13.67 -0.79 24.97
N CYS A 24 -13.14 -1.94 24.58
CA CYS A 24 -12.08 -2.01 23.58
C CYS A 24 -12.71 -1.48 22.29
N ASN A 25 -12.66 -0.16 22.11
CA ASN A 25 -12.87 0.45 20.81
C ASN A 25 -11.68 0.04 19.94
N ASN A 26 -11.72 -1.16 19.37
CA ASN A 26 -11.06 -1.42 18.11
C ASN A 26 -11.82 -0.60 17.08
N ALA A 27 -11.49 0.69 16.99
CA ALA A 27 -11.79 1.46 15.81
C ALA A 27 -11.03 0.79 14.68
N ASN A 28 -11.71 -0.09 13.93
CA ASN A 28 -11.27 -0.43 12.59
C ASN A 28 -11.29 0.88 11.82
N THR A 29 -10.16 1.57 11.76
CA THR A 29 -9.99 2.76 10.94
C THR A 29 -10.27 2.31 9.50
N VAL A 30 -11.40 2.75 8.96
CA VAL A 30 -11.73 2.50 7.56
C VAL A 30 -10.75 3.33 6.74
N ILE A 31 -9.76 2.67 6.15
CA ILE A 31 -8.81 3.31 5.25
C ILE A 31 -9.58 3.75 4.00
N SER A 32 -9.74 5.05 3.80
CA SER A 32 -10.38 5.59 2.60
C SER A 32 -9.38 5.59 1.45
N LYS A 33 -9.74 4.92 0.35
CA LYS A 33 -9.00 4.94 -0.91
C LYS A 33 -9.78 5.77 -1.92
N GLN A 34 -9.09 6.67 -2.60
CA GLN A 34 -9.67 7.51 -3.65
C GLN A 34 -8.88 7.30 -4.95
N PRO A 35 -9.55 7.04 -6.09
CA PRO A 35 -8.87 7.00 -7.37
C PRO A 35 -8.26 8.37 -7.69
N LEU A 36 -7.12 8.35 -8.37
CA LEU A 36 -6.35 9.54 -8.72
C LEU A 36 -5.90 9.45 -10.19
N THR A 37 -6.16 10.49 -10.96
CA THR A 37 -5.56 10.66 -12.30
C THR A 37 -4.10 11.11 -12.18
N LEU A 38 -3.29 10.89 -13.21
CA LEU A 38 -1.91 11.36 -13.22
C LEU A 38 -1.85 12.89 -13.26
N THR A 39 -2.81 13.54 -13.92
CA THR A 39 -3.00 15.00 -13.84
C THR A 39 -3.23 15.48 -12.41
N GLU A 40 -4.12 14.84 -11.64
CA GLU A 40 -4.39 15.25 -10.26
C GLU A 40 -3.18 15.02 -9.36
N TRP A 41 -2.48 13.90 -9.55
CA TRP A 41 -1.30 13.54 -8.77
C TRP A 41 -0.14 14.51 -9.02
N THR A 42 0.20 14.77 -10.28
CA THR A 42 1.31 15.69 -10.62
C THR A 42 1.05 17.13 -10.17
N ASN A 43 -0.20 17.58 -10.19
CA ASN A 43 -0.54 18.96 -9.80
C ASN A 43 -0.69 19.18 -8.30
N ASN A 44 -1.11 18.14 -7.55
CA ASN A 44 -1.51 18.29 -6.14
C ASN A 44 -0.82 17.32 -5.17
N GLY A 45 0.03 16.41 -5.68
CA GLY A 45 0.69 15.38 -4.88
C GLY A 45 1.81 15.94 -4.01
N SER A 46 2.08 15.26 -2.89
CA SER A 46 3.21 15.57 -2.00
C SER A 46 4.54 14.95 -2.46
N PHE A 47 4.50 14.07 -3.47
CA PHE A 47 5.67 13.37 -4.03
C PHE A 47 5.48 13.12 -5.53
N THR A 48 6.60 12.97 -6.25
CA THR A 48 6.63 12.77 -7.71
C THR A 48 6.11 11.37 -8.07
N PRO A 49 5.10 11.26 -8.96
CA PRO A 49 4.65 9.97 -9.45
C PRO A 49 5.76 9.19 -10.14
N VAL A 50 5.85 7.92 -9.79
CA VAL A 50 6.64 6.93 -10.52
C VAL A 50 5.70 5.92 -11.15
N ILE A 51 5.81 5.73 -12.45
CA ILE A 51 5.01 4.75 -13.19
C ILE A 51 5.92 3.85 -14.02
N LEU A 52 5.42 2.68 -14.39
CA LEU A 52 5.98 1.87 -15.46
C LEU A 52 5.32 2.31 -16.78
N TRP A 53 6.09 2.96 -17.65
CA TRP A 53 5.60 3.50 -18.93
C TRP A 53 6.68 3.48 -20.03
N PRO A 54 6.38 2.94 -21.24
CA PRO A 54 5.18 2.17 -21.57
C PRO A 54 5.05 0.92 -20.67
N GLU A 55 3.86 0.33 -20.59
CA GLU A 55 3.61 -0.83 -19.73
C GLU A 55 4.55 -2.01 -20.07
N PRO A 56 5.17 -2.68 -19.07
CA PRO A 56 6.04 -3.83 -19.31
C PRO A 56 5.26 -5.10 -19.69
N ASP A 57 5.87 -6.02 -20.43
CA ASP A 57 5.41 -7.42 -20.63
C ASP A 57 3.94 -7.65 -21.03
N ASN A 58 3.37 -6.79 -21.89
CA ASN A 58 1.92 -6.80 -22.18
C ASN A 58 1.03 -6.71 -20.93
N SER A 59 1.59 -6.27 -19.80
CA SER A 59 0.81 -5.90 -18.64
C SER A 59 -0.09 -4.73 -19.01
N THR A 60 -1.20 -4.63 -18.31
CA THR A 60 -2.12 -3.52 -18.46
C THR A 60 -2.45 -2.95 -17.09
N ILE A 61 -2.70 -1.66 -17.08
CA ILE A 61 -3.28 -0.97 -15.95
C ILE A 61 -4.76 -1.35 -15.88
N TRP A 62 -5.19 -1.90 -14.74
CA TRP A 62 -6.60 -2.27 -14.52
C TRP A 62 -7.33 -1.30 -13.60
N PHE A 63 -6.59 -0.68 -12.68
CA PHE A 63 -7.13 0.21 -11.68
C PHE A 63 -6.39 1.53 -11.75
N ALA A 64 -7.14 2.63 -11.65
CA ALA A 64 -6.53 3.93 -11.43
C ALA A 64 -5.65 3.88 -10.17
N PRO A 65 -4.54 4.64 -10.12
CA PRO A 65 -3.80 4.86 -8.89
C PRO A 65 -4.74 5.19 -7.74
N GLN A 66 -4.54 4.55 -6.58
CA GLN A 66 -5.40 4.71 -5.41
C GLN A 66 -4.65 5.48 -4.33
N TYR A 67 -5.05 6.74 -4.11
CA TYR A 67 -4.54 7.55 -3.02
C TYR A 67 -5.20 7.15 -1.70
N THR A 68 -4.38 6.91 -0.70
CA THR A 68 -4.80 6.64 0.67
C THR A 68 -4.44 7.82 1.55
N ASN A 69 -5.45 8.44 2.14
CA ASN A 69 -5.28 9.54 3.08
C ASN A 69 -5.32 9.01 4.52
N ASP A 70 -4.16 8.68 5.06
CA ASP A 70 -3.99 8.21 6.44
C ASP A 70 -2.81 8.93 7.11
N ASP A 71 -2.43 8.54 8.33
CA ASP A 71 -1.29 9.12 9.07
C ASP A 71 0.05 9.07 8.28
N ASN A 72 0.15 8.15 7.31
CA ASN A 72 1.22 8.10 6.32
C ASN A 72 0.60 7.96 4.91
N PRO A 73 0.34 9.07 4.21
CA PRO A 73 -0.31 9.04 2.90
C PRO A 73 0.54 8.33 1.85
N TYR A 74 -0.11 7.57 1.00
CA TYR A 74 0.57 6.83 -0.06
C TYR A 74 -0.37 6.54 -1.23
N VAL A 75 0.20 6.27 -2.40
CA VAL A 75 -0.50 5.82 -3.59
C VAL A 75 -0.15 4.37 -3.85
N GLU A 76 -1.16 3.56 -4.18
CA GLU A 76 -1.00 2.20 -4.69
C GLU A 76 -1.31 2.19 -6.18
N PHE A 77 -0.45 1.54 -6.95
CA PHE A 77 -0.66 1.44 -8.38
C PHE A 77 -0.34 0.04 -8.92
N TYR A 78 -1.29 -0.53 -9.68
CA TYR A 78 -1.35 -1.96 -9.97
C TYR A 78 -1.26 -2.23 -11.48
N TYR A 79 -0.36 -3.14 -11.84
CA TYR A 79 -0.21 -3.68 -13.19
C TYR A 79 -0.48 -5.17 -13.17
N SER A 80 -1.19 -5.67 -14.18
CA SER A 80 -1.67 -7.05 -14.21
C SER A 80 -1.73 -7.55 -15.65
N GLU A 81 -1.70 -8.87 -15.84
CA GLU A 81 -1.92 -9.47 -17.15
C GLU A 81 -3.37 -9.22 -17.64
N PRO A 82 -3.60 -9.12 -18.95
CA PRO A 82 -4.93 -8.86 -19.54
C PRO A 82 -5.96 -10.00 -19.33
N PHE A 83 -5.59 -11.15 -18.74
CA PHE A 83 -6.50 -12.28 -18.53
C PHE A 83 -6.50 -12.78 -17.08
N ILE A 84 -7.57 -12.46 -16.34
CA ILE A 84 -7.82 -13.00 -15.00
C ILE A 84 -8.91 -14.08 -15.12
N MET A 85 -8.52 -15.35 -15.12
CA MET A 85 -9.48 -16.45 -14.97
C MET A 85 -9.90 -16.56 -13.51
N GLU A 86 -11.20 -16.76 -13.25
CA GLU A 86 -11.80 -16.81 -11.90
C GLU A 86 -10.95 -17.67 -10.92
N GLY A 87 -10.37 -17.01 -9.91
CA GLY A 87 -9.60 -17.64 -8.83
C GLY A 87 -8.09 -17.42 -8.83
N VAL A 88 -7.52 -16.65 -9.75
CA VAL A 88 -6.07 -16.42 -9.88
C VAL A 88 -5.65 -15.01 -9.45
N GLU A 89 -4.50 -14.92 -8.78
CA GLU A 89 -3.92 -13.67 -8.28
C GLU A 89 -3.58 -12.73 -9.44
N PRO A 90 -4.19 -11.54 -9.50
CA PRO A 90 -4.26 -10.79 -10.75
C PRO A 90 -3.03 -9.93 -11.04
N PHE A 91 -2.32 -9.41 -10.03
CA PHE A 91 -1.28 -8.40 -10.23
C PHE A 91 0.12 -8.99 -10.44
N MET A 92 0.82 -8.48 -11.46
CA MET A 92 2.24 -8.75 -11.69
C MET A 92 3.11 -7.79 -10.90
N TYR A 93 2.72 -6.50 -10.91
CA TYR A 93 3.50 -5.43 -10.29
C TYR A 93 2.59 -4.54 -9.46
N VAL A 94 3.07 -4.14 -8.28
CA VAL A 94 2.44 -3.09 -7.48
C VAL A 94 3.50 -2.08 -7.07
N LEU A 95 3.22 -0.82 -7.33
CA LEU A 95 3.98 0.31 -6.81
C LEU A 95 3.23 0.90 -5.63
N TYR A 96 3.82 0.81 -4.44
CA TYR A 96 3.44 1.62 -3.30
C TYR A 96 4.37 2.83 -3.26
N GLN A 97 3.82 4.03 -3.15
CA GLN A 97 4.57 5.27 -3.27
C GLN A 97 4.14 6.28 -2.22
N GLY A 98 5.09 6.94 -1.56
CA GLY A 98 4.82 7.95 -0.54
C GLY A 98 5.91 9.01 -0.47
N ASP A 99 5.65 10.07 0.30
CA ASP A 99 6.63 11.11 0.65
C ASP A 99 7.48 10.72 1.87
N SER A 100 7.25 9.53 2.44
CA SER A 100 8.00 9.00 3.57
C SER A 100 8.23 7.50 3.42
N THR A 101 9.15 6.97 4.22
CA THR A 101 9.48 5.54 4.19
C THR A 101 8.25 4.67 4.45
N LEU A 102 7.97 3.76 3.52
CA LEU A 102 6.83 2.85 3.60
C LEU A 102 7.13 1.70 4.59
N PRO A 103 6.25 1.43 5.57
CA PRO A 103 6.46 0.38 6.57
C PRO A 103 6.16 -1.03 5.99
N VAL A 104 6.99 -1.46 5.03
CA VAL A 104 6.99 -2.81 4.44
C VAL A 104 7.29 -3.84 5.52
N GLY A 105 6.52 -4.92 5.54
CA GLY A 105 6.60 -5.98 6.54
C GLY A 105 5.74 -5.77 7.79
N GLU A 106 5.37 -4.53 8.12
CA GLU A 106 4.56 -4.24 9.32
C GLU A 106 3.09 -4.08 8.95
N ARG A 107 2.82 -3.06 8.14
CA ARG A 107 1.47 -2.73 7.66
C ARG A 107 1.27 -3.12 6.21
N PHE A 108 2.32 -2.99 5.41
CA PHE A 108 2.32 -3.30 3.99
C PHE A 108 3.03 -4.61 3.77
N LEU A 109 2.48 -5.49 2.92
CA LEU A 109 3.22 -6.66 2.42
C LEU A 109 3.86 -7.47 3.57
N THR A 110 3.05 -7.88 4.55
CA THR A 110 3.48 -8.57 5.78
C THR A 110 4.22 -9.90 5.52
N ASP A 111 4.13 -10.42 4.31
CA ASP A 111 4.93 -11.56 3.86
C ASP A 111 6.43 -11.28 3.72
N TYR A 112 6.83 -10.01 3.75
CA TYR A 112 8.21 -9.55 3.66
C TYR A 112 8.66 -8.82 4.93
N GLU A 113 8.09 -9.19 6.08
CA GLU A 113 8.54 -8.72 7.40
C GLU A 113 9.97 -9.16 7.71
N ALA A 114 10.83 -8.19 8.06
CA ALA A 114 12.25 -8.42 8.29
C ALA A 114 12.58 -9.42 9.41
N GLY A 115 11.70 -9.54 10.41
CA GLY A 115 11.89 -10.45 11.55
C GLY A 115 11.55 -11.91 11.26
N ARG A 116 10.97 -12.21 10.10
CA ARG A 116 10.54 -13.56 9.74
C ARG A 116 11.71 -14.42 9.29
N SER A 117 11.76 -15.65 9.78
CA SER A 117 12.85 -16.60 9.46
C SER A 117 12.89 -17.04 8.00
N ASP A 118 11.77 -16.90 7.29
CA ASP A 118 11.63 -17.23 5.86
C ASP A 118 11.89 -16.04 4.93
N VAL A 119 12.23 -14.86 5.48
CA VAL A 119 12.52 -13.64 4.71
C VAL A 119 14.02 -13.39 4.64
N THR A 120 14.52 -13.14 3.44
CA THR A 120 15.90 -12.70 3.18
C THR A 120 15.91 -11.23 2.79
N ILE A 121 16.81 -10.46 3.40
CA ILE A 121 17.02 -9.05 3.07
C ILE A 121 18.40 -8.90 2.45
N THR A 122 18.44 -8.32 1.25
CA THR A 122 19.67 -8.00 0.52
C THR A 122 19.72 -6.50 0.30
N LYS A 123 20.90 -5.90 0.42
CA LYS A 123 21.13 -4.51 0.04
C LYS A 123 21.88 -4.47 -1.28
N ASP A 124 21.39 -3.66 -2.22
CA ASP A 124 21.96 -3.55 -3.56
C ASP A 124 21.85 -2.12 -4.09
N GLN A 125 22.22 -1.92 -5.37
CA GLN A 125 22.09 -0.67 -6.11
C GLN A 125 21.44 -0.93 -7.47
N MET A 126 20.50 -0.06 -7.84
CA MET A 126 19.92 -0.01 -9.19
C MET A 126 20.37 1.28 -9.87
N THR A 127 20.52 1.25 -11.19
CA THR A 127 20.82 2.47 -11.97
C THR A 127 19.53 3.01 -12.55
N ILE A 128 19.07 4.17 -12.07
CA ILE A 128 17.88 4.86 -12.57
C ILE A 128 18.35 6.16 -13.23
N ASN A 129 18.02 6.37 -14.51
CA ASN A 129 18.43 7.56 -15.27
C ASN A 129 19.93 7.90 -15.18
N GLY A 130 20.78 6.86 -15.08
CA GLY A 130 22.23 6.99 -14.93
C GLY A 130 22.72 7.26 -13.50
N GLU A 131 21.82 7.43 -12.53
CA GLU A 131 22.14 7.56 -11.11
C GLU A 131 22.04 6.21 -10.39
N ARG A 132 22.97 5.96 -9.45
CA ARG A 132 22.91 4.75 -8.61
C ARG A 132 22.06 5.00 -7.38
N VAL A 133 20.91 4.33 -7.33
CA VAL A 133 19.96 4.37 -6.23
C VAL A 133 20.17 3.15 -5.33
N PRO A 134 20.44 3.33 -4.02
CA PRO A 134 20.50 2.21 -3.08
C PRO A 134 19.10 1.63 -2.88
N LEU A 135 19.01 0.32 -2.80
CA LEU A 135 17.74 -0.35 -2.55
C LEU A 135 17.90 -1.54 -1.59
N GLU A 136 16.84 -1.78 -0.84
CA GLU A 136 16.67 -2.96 0.00
C GLU A 136 15.73 -3.94 -0.69
N ILE A 137 16.20 -5.15 -0.95
CA ILE A 137 15.41 -6.22 -1.54
C ILE A 137 14.97 -7.17 -0.44
N ARG A 138 13.69 -7.51 -0.42
CA ARG A 138 13.15 -8.55 0.46
C ARG A 138 12.51 -9.65 -0.36
N THR A 139 12.92 -10.88 -0.12
CA THR A 139 12.35 -12.09 -0.74
C THR A 139 11.91 -13.06 0.36
N SER A 140 10.94 -13.91 0.06
CA SER A 140 10.47 -14.94 1.00
C SER A 140 10.60 -16.33 0.38
N THR A 141 11.09 -17.31 1.15
CA THR A 141 11.13 -18.71 0.68
C THR A 141 9.74 -19.31 0.46
N ARG A 142 8.66 -18.65 0.92
CA ARG A 142 7.28 -19.04 0.62
C ARG A 142 6.84 -18.66 -0.79
N HIS A 143 7.47 -17.63 -1.36
CA HIS A 143 7.11 -17.02 -2.64
C HIS A 143 8.35 -16.96 -3.52
N ARG A 144 8.65 -18.08 -4.19
CA ARG A 144 9.93 -18.28 -4.89
C ARG A 144 10.21 -17.24 -5.99
N ASP A 145 9.16 -16.78 -6.67
CA ASP A 145 9.25 -15.88 -7.81
C ASP A 145 8.51 -14.56 -7.48
N SER A 146 8.73 -14.03 -6.28
CA SER A 146 8.13 -12.76 -5.84
C SER A 146 9.05 -12.08 -4.83
N GLY A 147 8.92 -10.76 -4.74
CA GLY A 147 9.69 -9.98 -3.80
C GLY A 147 9.24 -8.54 -3.75
N VAL A 148 9.94 -7.76 -2.93
CA VAL A 148 9.76 -6.33 -2.84
C VAL A 148 11.10 -5.62 -2.82
N ALA A 149 11.24 -4.59 -3.64
CA ALA A 149 12.37 -3.66 -3.62
C ALA A 149 11.91 -2.35 -3.00
N VAL A 150 12.64 -1.87 -1.99
CA VAL A 150 12.35 -0.64 -1.27
C VAL A 150 13.49 0.35 -1.49
N PHE A 151 13.17 1.54 -1.99
CA PHE A 151 14.14 2.58 -2.33
C PHE A 151 13.49 3.96 -2.38
N GLU A 152 14.30 4.98 -2.61
CA GLU A 152 13.87 6.36 -2.76
C GLU A 152 14.45 6.93 -4.05
N VAL A 153 13.63 7.64 -4.82
CA VAL A 153 14.08 8.39 -6.00
C VAL A 153 13.39 9.74 -6.03
N SER A 154 14.18 10.81 -6.17
CA SER A 154 13.67 12.19 -6.21
C SER A 154 12.73 12.56 -5.05
N GLY A 155 12.96 12.02 -3.85
CA GLY A 155 12.11 12.24 -2.67
C GLY A 155 10.84 11.39 -2.61
N THR A 156 10.59 10.53 -3.61
CA THR A 156 9.51 9.54 -3.59
C THR A 156 10.04 8.23 -3.05
N HIS A 157 9.48 7.76 -1.94
CA HIS A 157 9.74 6.43 -1.40
C HIS A 157 8.87 5.39 -2.10
N ILE A 158 9.48 4.31 -2.56
CA ILE A 158 8.83 3.30 -3.39
C ILE A 158 9.03 1.92 -2.76
N ALA A 159 7.95 1.16 -2.69
CA ALA A 159 8.01 -0.29 -2.56
C ALA A 159 7.46 -0.92 -3.84
N TYR A 160 8.38 -1.43 -4.67
CA TYR A 160 8.06 -2.17 -5.89
C TYR A 160 7.89 -3.64 -5.54
N ASN A 161 6.65 -4.12 -5.53
CA ASN A 161 6.31 -5.52 -5.33
C ASN A 161 6.12 -6.20 -6.68
N TRP A 162 6.83 -7.28 -6.93
CA TRP A 162 6.69 -8.08 -8.14
C TRP A 162 6.28 -9.52 -7.84
N ARG A 163 5.69 -10.16 -8.84
CA ARG A 163 5.19 -11.53 -8.78
C ARG A 163 5.46 -12.28 -10.07
N HIS A 164 5.54 -13.61 -9.97
CA HIS A 164 5.76 -14.53 -11.08
C HIS A 164 7.02 -14.25 -11.91
N MET A 165 8.02 -13.63 -11.28
CA MET A 165 9.25 -13.20 -11.93
C MET A 165 10.42 -13.32 -10.94
N ASP A 166 11.59 -13.71 -11.44
CA ASP A 166 12.80 -13.71 -10.64
C ASP A 166 13.27 -12.27 -10.34
N GLN A 167 14.12 -12.13 -9.33
CA GLN A 167 14.55 -10.83 -8.85
C GLN A 167 15.27 -10.00 -9.92
N ASP A 168 16.19 -10.61 -10.68
CA ASP A 168 17.03 -9.86 -11.61
C ASP A 168 16.18 -9.31 -12.76
N SER A 169 15.31 -10.17 -13.32
CA SER A 169 14.34 -9.76 -14.33
C SER A 169 13.40 -8.66 -13.82
N ALA A 170 12.91 -8.76 -12.58
CA ALA A 170 12.00 -7.75 -12.02
C ALA A 170 12.68 -6.38 -11.86
N LEU A 171 13.93 -6.36 -11.39
CA LEU A 171 14.69 -5.12 -11.24
C LEU A 171 15.07 -4.52 -12.60
N GLU A 172 15.40 -5.36 -13.59
CA GLU A 172 15.63 -4.92 -14.97
C GLU A 172 14.36 -4.31 -15.57
N THR A 173 13.23 -5.02 -15.52
CA THR A 173 11.93 -4.53 -15.99
C THR A 173 11.56 -3.20 -15.33
N PHE A 174 11.72 -3.10 -14.01
CA PHE A 174 11.46 -1.84 -13.32
C PHE A 174 12.38 -0.73 -13.84
N SER A 175 13.70 -0.98 -13.90
CA SER A 175 14.67 0.02 -14.34
C SER A 175 14.46 0.49 -15.78
N GLU A 176 14.01 -0.38 -16.67
CA GLU A 176 13.79 -0.05 -18.09
C GLU A 176 12.49 0.73 -18.34
N HIS A 177 11.45 0.42 -17.57
CA HIS A 177 10.12 0.99 -17.78
C HIS A 177 9.80 2.13 -16.82
N MET A 178 10.59 2.34 -15.78
CA MET A 178 10.30 3.37 -14.80
C MET A 178 10.42 4.78 -15.37
N VAL A 179 9.38 5.58 -15.17
CA VAL A 179 9.33 7.00 -15.50
C VAL A 179 8.92 7.80 -14.26
N LEU A 180 9.71 8.84 -13.96
CA LEU A 180 9.34 9.92 -13.06
C LEU A 180 8.49 10.92 -13.85
N VAL A 181 7.25 11.15 -13.43
CA VAL A 181 6.32 12.01 -14.18
C VAL A 181 6.21 13.37 -13.51
N GLY A 182 6.76 14.39 -14.13
CA GLY A 182 6.59 15.79 -13.77
C GLY A 182 5.35 16.42 -14.42
N PRO A 183 4.87 17.59 -13.94
CA PRO A 183 3.76 18.33 -14.57
C PRO A 183 4.00 18.69 -16.04
N GLU A 184 5.26 18.73 -16.47
CA GLU A 184 5.68 19.00 -17.85
C GLU A 184 5.55 17.81 -18.80
N ASP A 185 5.38 16.59 -18.30
CA ASP A 185 5.28 15.36 -19.09
C ASP A 185 3.88 15.18 -19.69
N THR A 186 3.40 16.21 -20.39
CA THR A 186 2.01 16.33 -20.84
C THR A 186 1.56 15.18 -21.73
N ASP A 187 2.46 14.62 -22.53
CA ASP A 187 2.16 13.51 -23.44
C ASP A 187 1.90 12.21 -22.65
N ILE A 188 2.73 11.93 -21.64
CA ILE A 188 2.57 10.76 -20.76
C ILE A 188 1.29 10.92 -19.93
N ILE A 189 1.10 12.09 -19.30
CA ILE A 189 -0.08 12.40 -18.51
C ILE A 189 -1.36 12.21 -19.34
N THR A 190 -1.42 12.78 -20.54
CA THR A 190 -2.59 12.69 -21.40
C THR A 190 -2.87 11.25 -21.85
N ALA A 191 -1.84 10.52 -22.29
CA ALA A 191 -1.99 9.15 -22.74
C ALA A 191 -2.47 8.23 -21.59
N PHE A 192 -1.87 8.40 -20.41
CA PHE A 192 -2.20 7.63 -19.23
C PHE A 192 -3.61 7.91 -18.73
N ASP A 193 -3.99 9.18 -18.59
CA ASP A 193 -5.32 9.56 -18.13
C ASP A 193 -6.41 9.11 -19.12
N GLN A 194 -6.12 9.06 -20.43
CA GLN A 194 -7.02 8.50 -21.41
C GLN A 194 -7.20 6.98 -21.25
N VAL A 195 -6.13 6.23 -20.93
CA VAL A 195 -6.22 4.80 -20.59
C VAL A 195 -7.14 4.62 -19.38
N LEU A 196 -6.94 5.39 -18.32
CA LEU A 196 -7.79 5.33 -17.12
C LEU A 196 -9.25 5.65 -17.41
N ALA A 197 -9.53 6.68 -18.21
CA ALA A 197 -10.88 7.06 -18.60
C ALA A 197 -11.61 5.97 -19.40
N ASN A 198 -10.86 5.17 -20.17
CA ASN A 198 -11.43 4.05 -20.93
C ASN A 198 -11.76 2.84 -20.04
N LEU A 199 -11.01 2.62 -18.95
CA LEU A 199 -11.25 1.52 -18.00
C LEU A 199 -12.50 1.74 -17.13
N GLN A 200 -12.98 2.99 -17.02
CA GLN A 200 -14.14 3.36 -16.20
C GLN A 200 -15.48 3.30 -16.94
N GLN A 201 -15.48 2.97 -18.24
CA GLN A 201 -16.68 2.88 -19.09
C GLN A 201 -17.19 1.44 -19.18
#